data_AF-A0A091FH19-F1
#
_entry.id   AF-A0A091FH19-F1
#
_cell.length_a   1.000
_cell.length_b   1.000
_cell.length_c   1.000
_cell.angle_alpha   90.00
_cell.angle_beta   90.00
_cell.angle_gamma   90.00
#
_symmetry.space_group_name_H-M   'P 1'
#
loop_
_entity.id
_entity.type
_entity.pdbx_description
1 polymer ?
#
loop_
_entity_poly.entity_id
_entity_poly.type
_entity_poly.pdbx_seq_one_letter_code
_entity_poly.pdbx_strand_id
1 'polypeptide(L)'
;MIPYELFISRRYLSAKRKQIFVSIITFISIFGIFLGVAALIIVLAVMNGFEEDLRTKILGIKSHIELTTDMTGPMKDYQNVRERIADVEGVVASTPFIYSQAMIRNGNGVTGVVIRALDTQS
;
A
#
# COMPACT_ATOMS: atom_id res chain seq x y z
N MET A 1 -6.13 36.07 24.19
CA MET A 1 -5.82 37.33 23.49
C MET A 1 -5.18 36.96 22.17
N ILE A 2 -5.71 37.42 21.04
CA ILE A 2 -5.05 37.21 19.74
C ILE A 2 -3.68 37.91 19.82
N PRO A 3 -2.56 37.25 19.45
CA PRO A 3 -1.24 37.87 19.51
C PRO A 3 -1.24 39.18 18.72
N TYR A 4 -0.70 40.24 19.30
CA TYR A 4 -0.61 41.55 18.67
C TYR A 4 0.10 41.48 17.29
N GLU A 5 1.05 40.57 17.17
CA GLU A 5 1.79 40.23 15.94
C GLU A 5 0.87 39.76 14.80
N LEU A 6 -0.15 38.95 15.12
CA LEU A 6 -1.11 38.41 14.16
C LEU A 6 -2.10 39.49 13.70
N PHE A 7 -2.46 40.41 14.62
CA PHE A 7 -3.27 41.58 14.31
C PHE A 7 -2.55 42.55 13.35
N ILE A 8 -1.26 42.82 13.60
CA ILE A 8 -0.44 43.65 12.69
C ILE A 8 -0.23 42.97 11.35
N SER A 9 0.16 41.69 11.35
CA SER A 9 0.42 40.93 10.13
C SER A 9 -0.82 40.87 9.22
N ARG A 10 -1.99 40.55 9.77
CA ARG A 10 -3.24 40.50 9.00
C ARG A 10 -3.67 41.88 8.48
N ARG A 11 -3.41 42.95 9.23
CA ARG A 11 -3.71 44.31 8.79
C ARG A 11 -2.76 44.79 7.69
N TYR A 12 -1.51 44.36 7.70
CA TYR A 12 -0.54 44.61 6.62
C TYR A 12 -0.88 43.80 5.36
N LEU A 13 -1.24 42.52 5.50
CA LEU A 13 -1.75 41.68 4.41
C LEU A 13 -3.05 42.22 3.80
N SER A 14 -3.91 42.83 4.61
CA SER A 14 -5.22 43.37 4.21
C SER A 14 -5.21 44.90 4.05
N ALA A 15 -4.05 45.53 3.90
CA ALA A 15 -3.89 46.99 3.96
C ALA A 15 -4.61 47.71 2.79
N LYS A 16 -5.88 48.07 3.03
CA LYS A 16 -6.81 48.81 2.17
C LYS A 16 -6.43 50.27 1.84
N ARG A 17 -5.17 50.71 1.88
CA ARG A 17 -4.87 52.14 1.68
C ARG A 17 -4.03 52.41 0.42
N LYS A 18 -4.77 52.83 -0.63
CA LYS A 18 -4.37 53.62 -1.81
C LYS A 18 -3.85 52.92 -3.07
N GLN A 19 -3.57 51.61 -3.10
CA GLN A 19 -3.16 50.93 -4.34
C GLN A 19 -3.82 49.56 -4.50
N ILE A 20 -4.97 49.54 -5.18
CA ILE A 20 -5.69 48.31 -5.57
C ILE A 20 -4.75 47.33 -6.31
N PHE A 21 -3.81 47.87 -7.09
CA PHE A 21 -2.78 47.09 -7.80
C PHE A 21 -1.93 46.19 -6.89
N VAL A 22 -1.50 46.68 -5.73
CA VAL A 22 -0.65 45.89 -4.81
C VAL A 22 -1.45 44.73 -4.22
N SER A 23 -2.70 44.97 -3.83
CA SER A 23 -3.56 43.93 -3.26
C SER A 23 -3.87 42.80 -4.26
N ILE A 24 -4.00 43.12 -5.56
CA ILE A 24 -4.25 42.13 -6.61
C ILE A 24 -3.00 41.27 -6.83
N ILE A 25 -1.81 41.88 -6.91
CA ILE A 25 -0.55 41.15 -7.10
C ILE A 25 -0.32 40.19 -5.93
N THR A 26 -0.48 40.64 -4.69
CA THR A 26 -0.32 39.79 -3.50
C THR A 26 -1.27 38.59 -3.54
N PHE A 27 -2.54 38.79 -3.95
CA PHE A 27 -3.50 37.70 -4.07
C PHE A 27 -3.08 36.67 -5.13
N ILE A 28 -2.68 37.14 -6.33
CA ILE A 28 -2.24 36.27 -7.42
C ILE A 28 -0.97 35.49 -7.02
N SER A 29 0.00 36.14 -6.36
CA SER A 29 1.22 35.48 -5.89
C SER A 29 0.94 34.38 -4.88
N ILE A 30 0.08 34.63 -3.89
CA ILE A 30 -0.31 33.62 -2.90
C ILE A 30 -1.03 32.45 -3.59
N PHE A 31 -1.93 32.75 -4.53
CA PHE A 31 -2.69 31.72 -5.25
C PHE A 31 -1.77 30.87 -6.15
N GLY A 32 -0.78 31.48 -6.80
CA GLY A 32 0.21 30.77 -7.60
C GLY A 32 1.08 29.82 -6.77
N ILE A 33 1.56 30.27 -5.61
CA ILE A 33 2.32 29.42 -4.68
C ILE A 33 1.43 28.28 -4.16
N PHE A 34 0.19 28.59 -3.78
CA PHE A 34 -0.77 27.59 -3.32
C PHE A 34 -0.99 26.50 -4.37
N LEU A 35 -1.28 26.88 -5.62
CA LEU A 35 -1.48 25.91 -6.71
C LEU A 35 -0.22 25.09 -7.00
N GLY A 36 0.97 25.73 -7.02
CA GLY A 36 2.22 25.04 -7.28
C GLY A 36 2.57 24.00 -6.21
N VAL A 37 2.45 24.38 -4.93
CA VAL A 37 2.71 23.47 -3.81
C VAL A 37 1.65 22.38 -3.74
N ALA A 38 0.37 22.72 -3.96
CA ALA A 38 -0.70 21.74 -3.97
C ALA A 38 -0.51 20.69 -5.07
N ALA A 39 -0.15 21.10 -6.29
CA ALA A 39 0.14 20.17 -7.38
C ALA A 39 1.28 19.22 -7.03
N LEU A 40 2.38 19.73 -6.45
CA LEU A 40 3.51 18.91 -6.03
C LEU A 40 3.11 17.88 -4.96
N ILE A 41 2.35 18.32 -3.94
CA ILE A 41 1.87 17.43 -2.87
C ILE A 41 0.95 16.33 -3.45
N ILE A 42 0.04 16.69 -4.36
CA ILE A 42 -0.89 15.73 -4.97
C ILE A 42 -0.12 14.67 -5.76
N VAL A 43 0.85 15.07 -6.58
CA VAL A 43 1.66 14.12 -7.37
C VAL A 43 2.42 13.16 -6.46
N LEU A 44 3.04 13.67 -5.40
CA LEU A 44 3.74 12.83 -4.41
C LEU A 44 2.78 11.88 -3.70
N ALA A 45 1.60 12.35 -3.30
CA ALA A 45 0.60 11.52 -2.64
C ALA A 45 0.12 10.38 -3.55
N VAL A 46 -0.11 10.66 -4.84
CA VAL A 46 -0.51 9.64 -5.82
C VAL A 46 0.60 8.63 -6.03
N MET A 47 1.85 9.07 -6.22
CA MET A 47 2.99 8.17 -6.41
C MET A 47 3.21 7.28 -5.19
N ASN A 48 3.20 7.85 -3.98
CA ASN A 48 3.40 7.10 -2.73
C ASN A 48 2.26 6.09 -2.49
N GLY A 49 1.01 6.49 -2.68
CA GLY A 49 -0.13 5.59 -2.51
C GLY A 49 -0.14 4.45 -3.53
N PHE A 50 0.26 4.74 -4.78
CA PHE A 50 0.38 3.72 -5.82
C PHE A 50 1.56 2.78 -5.57
N GLU A 51 2.70 3.29 -5.08
CA GLU A 51 3.83 2.47 -4.68
C GLU A 51 3.43 1.48 -3.57
N GLU A 52 2.69 1.94 -2.55
CA GLU A 52 2.21 1.08 -1.48
C GLU A 52 1.24 0.00 -1.98
N ASP A 53 0.29 0.37 -2.85
CA ASP A 53 -0.66 -0.58 -3.44
C ASP A 53 0.02 -1.60 -4.34
N LEU A 54 0.96 -1.16 -5.20
CA LEU A 54 1.75 -2.06 -6.03
C LEU A 54 2.64 -2.97 -5.20
N ARG A 55 3.34 -2.41 -4.21
CA ARG A 55 4.20 -3.17 -3.30
C ARG A 55 3.38 -4.21 -2.56
N THR A 56 2.20 -3.85 -2.07
CA THR A 56 1.30 -4.77 -1.36
C THR A 56 0.74 -5.84 -2.30
N LYS A 57 0.40 -5.52 -3.55
CA LYS A 57 -0.05 -6.54 -4.52
C LYS A 57 1.06 -7.49 -4.95
N ILE A 58 2.29 -7.00 -5.07
CA ILE A 58 3.45 -7.81 -5.45
C ILE A 58 3.92 -8.69 -4.28
N LEU A 59 3.95 -8.15 -3.06
CA LEU A 59 4.48 -8.85 -1.87
C LEU A 59 3.40 -9.57 -1.04
N GLY A 60 2.17 -9.08 -1.03
CA GLY A 60 1.08 -9.57 -0.16
C GLY A 60 0.54 -10.96 -0.52
N ILE A 61 0.96 -11.53 -1.64
CA ILE A 61 0.56 -12.88 -2.07
C ILE A 61 1.68 -13.91 -1.83
N LYS A 62 2.88 -13.46 -1.41
CA LYS A 62 4.02 -14.37 -1.22
C LYS A 62 4.19 -14.76 0.25
N SER A 63 4.14 -16.07 0.50
CA SER A 63 4.67 -16.68 1.71
C SER A 63 6.15 -16.31 1.81
N HIS A 64 6.56 -15.71 2.94
CA HIS A 64 7.96 -15.29 3.15
C HIS A 64 8.93 -16.46 3.08
N ILE A 65 8.45 -17.65 3.48
CA ILE A 65 9.19 -18.92 3.43
C ILE A 65 8.19 -19.99 3.00
N GLU A 66 8.58 -20.81 2.01
CA GLU A 66 7.79 -21.95 1.54
C GLU A 66 8.63 -23.22 1.71
N LEU A 67 8.14 -24.17 2.50
CA LEU A 67 8.81 -25.43 2.77
C LEU A 67 8.15 -26.52 1.93
N THR A 68 8.91 -27.07 0.98
CA THR A 68 8.48 -28.16 0.11
C THR A 68 9.47 -29.31 0.26
N THR A 69 8.99 -30.54 0.32
CA THR A 69 9.84 -31.73 0.26
C THR A 69 10.41 -31.90 -1.14
N ASP A 70 11.68 -32.31 -1.23
CA ASP A 70 12.38 -32.56 -2.49
C ASP A 70 11.65 -33.54 -3.40
N MET A 71 11.03 -33.00 -4.45
CA MET A 71 10.70 -33.63 -5.73
C MET A 71 9.86 -34.92 -5.76
N THR A 72 9.37 -35.43 -4.62
CA THR A 72 8.67 -36.74 -4.58
C THR A 72 7.50 -36.79 -3.59
N GLY A 73 6.39 -36.17 -3.98
CA GLY A 73 5.07 -36.43 -3.39
C GLY A 73 4.71 -35.60 -2.15
N PRO A 74 3.54 -35.88 -1.53
CA PRO A 74 3.02 -35.10 -0.41
C PRO A 74 3.88 -35.26 0.85
N MET A 75 4.09 -34.16 1.58
CA MET A 75 4.77 -34.14 2.87
C MET A 75 4.01 -35.01 3.88
N LYS A 76 4.62 -36.13 4.30
CA LYS A 76 3.97 -37.10 5.22
C LYS A 76 3.87 -36.57 6.66
N ASP A 77 4.91 -35.87 7.14
CA ASP A 77 5.01 -35.42 8.53
C ASP A 77 4.77 -33.91 8.71
N TYR A 78 3.82 -33.35 7.96
CA TYR A 78 3.56 -31.90 7.98
C TYR A 78 3.17 -31.36 9.36
N GLN A 79 2.52 -32.17 10.21
CA GLN A 79 2.08 -31.77 11.56
C GLN A 79 3.26 -31.52 12.50
N ASN A 80 4.24 -32.44 12.57
CA ASN A 80 5.40 -32.28 13.43
C ASN A 80 6.30 -31.13 12.95
N VAL A 81 6.41 -30.96 11.64
CA VAL A 81 7.11 -29.82 11.03
C VAL A 81 6.42 -28.50 11.38
N ARG A 82 5.08 -28.46 11.35
CA ARG A 82 4.30 -27.27 11.73
C ARG A 82 4.56 -26.85 13.18
N GLU A 83 4.53 -27.80 14.12
CA GLU A 83 4.80 -27.55 15.55
C GLU A 83 6.21 -26.99 15.76
N ARG A 84 7.23 -27.61 15.14
CA ARG A 84 8.62 -27.12 15.23
C ARG A 84 8.81 -25.72 14.68
N ILE A 85 8.06 -25.35 13.64
CA ILE A 85 8.14 -24.02 13.00
C ILE A 85 7.40 -22.98 13.84
N ALA A 86 6.28 -23.35 14.46
CA ALA A 86 5.54 -22.47 15.36
C ALA A 86 6.37 -22.05 16.59
N ASP A 87 7.30 -22.90 17.03
CA ASP A 87 8.21 -22.62 18.14
C ASP A 87 9.42 -21.72 17.76
N VAL A 88 9.61 -21.38 16.47
CA VAL A 88 10.70 -20.52 16.02
C VAL A 88 10.35 -19.04 16.26
N GLU A 89 11.25 -18.33 16.92
CA GLU A 89 11.10 -16.89 17.18
C GLU A 89 11.00 -16.10 15.87
N GLY A 90 9.90 -15.35 15.69
CA GLY A 90 9.61 -14.56 14.49
C GLY A 90 8.58 -15.19 13.54
N VAL A 91 8.12 -16.42 13.79
CA VAL A 91 7.01 -17.03 13.04
C VAL A 91 5.67 -16.55 13.58
N VAL A 92 4.94 -15.78 12.77
CA VAL A 92 3.60 -15.25 13.14
C VAL A 92 2.49 -16.27 12.86
N ALA A 93 2.60 -17.03 11.76
CA ALA A 93 1.63 -18.05 11.37
C ALA A 93 2.27 -19.08 10.43
N SER A 94 1.79 -20.32 10.48
CA SER A 94 2.17 -21.41 9.59
C SER A 94 0.93 -22.13 9.06
N THR A 95 0.75 -22.14 7.74
CA THR A 95 -0.42 -22.77 7.10
C THR A 95 0.04 -23.85 6.12
N PRO A 96 -0.45 -25.09 6.24
CA PRO A 96 -0.19 -26.12 5.26
C PRO A 96 -0.89 -25.78 3.94
N PHE A 97 -0.21 -26.05 2.82
CA PHE A 97 -0.76 -25.83 1.49
C PHE A 97 -0.57 -27.08 0.62
N ILE A 98 -1.47 -27.29 -0.32
CA ILE A 98 -1.36 -28.31 -1.36
C ILE A 98 -1.26 -27.59 -2.70
N TYR A 99 -0.23 -27.95 -3.48
CA TYR A 99 -0.01 -27.42 -4.82
C TYR A 99 -0.19 -28.55 -5.84
N SER A 100 -1.20 -28.44 -6.69
CA SER A 100 -1.54 -29.48 -7.67
C SER A 100 -1.92 -28.89 -9.02
N GLN A 101 -1.53 -29.56 -10.10
CA GLN A 101 -1.96 -29.22 -11.45
C GLN A 101 -3.25 -29.98 -11.77
N ALA A 102 -4.27 -29.26 -12.23
CA ALA A 102 -5.57 -29.83 -12.58
C ALA A 102 -6.00 -29.32 -13.96
N MET A 103 -6.98 -29.98 -14.56
CA MET A 103 -7.64 -29.50 -15.78
C MET A 103 -9.09 -29.18 -15.46
N ILE A 104 -9.50 -27.95 -15.76
CA ILE A 104 -10.91 -27.56 -15.70
C ILE A 104 -11.48 -27.67 -17.12
N ARG A 105 -12.62 -28.36 -17.23
CA ARG A 105 -13.37 -28.49 -18.48
C ARG A 105 -14.66 -27.69 -18.38
N ASN A 106 -14.91 -26.83 -19.37
CA ASN A 106 -16.20 -26.19 -19.56
C ASN A 106 -16.65 -26.37 -21.02
N GLY A 107 -17.73 -27.13 -21.22
CA GLY A 107 -18.19 -27.55 -22.55
C GLY A 107 -17.10 -28.30 -23.34
N ASN A 108 -16.68 -27.70 -24.46
CA ASN A 108 -15.62 -28.22 -25.34
C ASN A 108 -14.23 -27.62 -25.06
N GLY A 109 -14.10 -26.68 -24.11
CA GLY A 109 -12.82 -26.11 -23.71
C GLY A 109 -12.21 -26.87 -22.52
N VAL A 110 -10.93 -27.23 -22.62
CA VAL A 110 -10.12 -27.75 -21.51
C VAL A 110 -8.98 -26.77 -21.25
N THR A 111 -8.82 -26.35 -20.00
CA THR A 111 -7.76 -25.44 -19.58
C THR A 111 -7.02 -26.04 -18.40
N GLY A 112 -5.70 -26.12 -18.50
CA GLY A 112 -4.83 -26.47 -17.38
C GLY A 112 -4.84 -25.33 -16.37
N VAL A 113 -5.07 -25.65 -15.10
CA VAL A 113 -5.02 -24.71 -13.98
C VAL A 113 -4.10 -25.26 -12.91
N VAL A 114 -3.54 -24.36 -12.11
CA VAL A 114 -2.78 -24.72 -10.93
C VAL A 114 -3.64 -24.39 -9.71
N ILE A 115 -3.92 -25.40 -8.91
CA ILE A 115 -4.71 -25.27 -7.68
C ILE A 115 -3.73 -25.18 -6.51
N ARG A 116 -3.84 -24.09 -5.75
CA ARG A 116 -3.21 -23.91 -4.44
C ARG A 116 -4.31 -23.98 -3.38
N ALA A 117 -4.45 -25.13 -2.73
CA ALA A 117 -5.37 -25.28 -1.61
C ALA A 117 -4.67 -24.83 -0.33
N LEU A 118 -5.32 -23.99 0.45
CA LEU A 118 -4.86 -23.49 1.74
C LEU A 118 -5.83 -23.98 2.81
N ASP A 119 -5.31 -24.38 3.96
CA ASP A 119 -6.16 -24.63 5.12
C ASP A 119 -6.64 -23.29 5.71
N THR A 120 -7.96 -23.11 5.82
CA THR A 120 -8.57 -21.87 6.31
C THR A 120 -8.72 -21.84 7.83
N GLN A 121 -8.39 -22.92 8.51
CA GLN A 121 -8.33 -23.00 9.97
C GLN A 121 -6.86 -23.06 10.41
N SER A 122 -6.22 -21.89 10.49
CA SER A 122 -4.89 -21.70 11.09
C SER A 122 -4.97 -20.62 12.17
#